data_AF-A0A829MKM9-F1
#
_entry.id   AF-A0A829MKM9-F1
#
_cell.length_a   1.000
_cell.length_b   1.000
_cell.length_c   1.000
_cell.angle_alpha   90.00
_cell.angle_beta   90.00
_cell.angle_gamma   90.00
#
_symmetry.space_group_name_H-M   'P 1'
#
loop_
_entity.id
_entity.type
_entity.pdbx_description
1 polymer ?
#
loop_
_entity_poly.entity_id
_entity_poly.type
_entity_poly.pdbx_seq_one_letter_code
_entity_poly.pdbx_strand_id
1 'polypeptide(L)' 'MGASKNLAAVIGTGQTKYVAKRQDVSMNGLVREAIDRAMTDAGVDWDDIDAVVVGKAPTFSRAS' A
#
# COMPACT_ATOMS: atom_id res chain seq x y z
N MET A 1 -27.90 -22.98 9.66
CA MET A 1 -27.58 -22.17 8.46
C MET A 1 -26.16 -21.66 8.63
N GLY A 2 -25.22 -22.07 7.78
CA GLY A 2 -23.86 -21.54 7.81
C GLY A 2 -23.86 -20.08 7.37
N ALA A 3 -23.06 -19.24 8.02
CA ALA A 3 -22.92 -17.83 7.66
C ALA A 3 -22.53 -17.68 6.18
N SER A 4 -23.23 -16.80 5.46
CA SER A 4 -22.85 -16.39 4.10
C SER A 4 -21.46 -15.75 4.13
N LYS A 5 -20.53 -16.23 3.30
CA LYS A 5 -19.20 -15.62 3.19
C LYS A 5 -19.31 -14.30 2.42
N ASN A 6 -18.71 -13.25 2.95
CA ASN A 6 -18.45 -12.03 2.19
C ASN A 6 -17.39 -12.36 1.12
N LEU A 7 -17.74 -12.15 -0.15
CA LEU A 7 -16.79 -12.32 -1.25
C LEU A 7 -15.80 -11.15 -1.23
N ALA A 8 -14.51 -11.46 -1.37
CA ALA A 8 -13.44 -10.47 -1.46
C ALA A 8 -12.69 -10.67 -2.76
N ALA A 9 -12.40 -9.57 -3.46
CA ALA A 9 -11.61 -9.56 -4.68
C ALA A 9 -10.46 -8.55 -4.54
N VAL A 10 -9.31 -8.87 -5.12
CA VAL A 10 -8.21 -7.91 -5.28
C VAL A 10 -8.42 -7.20 -6.61
N ILE A 11 -8.66 -5.89 -6.55
CA ILE A 11 -9.00 -5.09 -7.73
C ILE A 11 -7.82 -4.28 -8.28
N GLY A 12 -6.73 -4.11 -7.49
CA GLY A 12 -5.52 -3.46 -7.96
C GLY A 12 -4.32 -3.68 -7.03
N THR A 13 -3.13 -3.47 -7.55
CA THR A 13 -1.86 -3.65 -6.84
C THR A 13 -0.87 -2.54 -7.15
N GLY A 14 0.00 -2.21 -6.19
CA GLY A 14 0.99 -1.16 -6.35
C GLY A 14 2.24 -1.43 -5.53
N GLN A 15 3.40 -1.22 -6.15
CA GLN A 15 4.69 -1.41 -5.52
C GLN A 15 5.65 -0.30 -5.92
N THR A 16 6.59 0.04 -5.04
CA THR A 16 7.68 0.96 -5.37
C THR A 16 8.78 0.24 -6.14
N LYS A 17 9.64 1.02 -6.79
CA LYS A 17 10.84 0.45 -7.42
C LYS A 17 11.81 0.00 -6.34
N TYR A 18 12.14 -1.30 -6.33
CA TYR A 18 13.12 -1.85 -5.41
C TYR A 18 14.53 -1.34 -5.73
N VAL A 19 15.16 -0.67 -4.77
CA VAL A 19 16.55 -0.21 -4.82
C VAL A 19 17.14 -0.22 -3.41
N ALA A 20 18.47 -0.30 -3.30
CA ALA A 20 19.15 -0.42 -2.01
C ALA A 20 18.97 0.80 -1.08
N LYS A 21 18.91 2.01 -1.64
CA LYS A 21 18.64 3.25 -0.89
C LYS A 21 18.01 4.29 -1.81
N ARG A 22 16.92 4.91 -1.37
CA ARG A 22 16.35 6.13 -1.95
C ARG A 22 16.61 7.30 -1.02
N GLN A 23 17.14 8.38 -1.57
CA GLN A 23 17.40 9.64 -0.86
C GLN A 23 16.44 10.75 -1.30
N ASP A 24 15.73 10.52 -2.40
CA ASP A 24 14.75 11.42 -3.01
C ASP A 24 13.41 11.44 -2.27
N VAL A 25 13.09 10.38 -1.51
CA VAL A 25 11.82 10.24 -0.81
C VAL A 25 12.01 9.66 0.59
N SER A 26 11.12 10.07 1.50
CA SER A 26 11.01 9.46 2.83
C SER A 26 10.33 8.09 2.75
N MET A 27 10.39 7.34 3.85
CA MET A 27 9.63 6.09 3.98
C MET A 27 8.12 6.30 3.72
N ASN A 28 7.55 7.41 4.22
CA ASN A 28 6.14 7.73 3.98
C ASN A 28 5.88 8.08 2.51
N GLY A 29 6.83 8.72 1.84
CA GLY A 29 6.77 8.98 0.40
C GLY A 29 6.73 7.68 -0.42
N LEU A 30 7.51 6.67 -0.02
CA LEU A 30 7.46 5.35 -0.65
C LEU A 30 6.10 4.67 -0.49
N VAL A 31 5.51 4.74 0.70
CA VAL A 31 4.19 4.17 0.97
C VAL A 31 3.13 4.85 0.10
N ARG A 32 3.16 6.19 0.00
CA ARG A 32 2.23 6.93 -0.88
C ARG A 32 2.38 6.55 -2.35
N GLU A 33 3.62 6.46 -2.86
CA GLU A 33 3.86 6.04 -4.25
C GLU A 33 3.29 4.64 -4.56
N ALA A 34 3.40 3.70 -3.62
CA ALA A 34 2.81 2.38 -3.79
C ALA A 34 1.28 2.43 -3.78
N ILE A 35 0.68 3.23 -2.90
CA ILE A 35 -0.78 3.40 -2.81
C ILE A 35 -1.34 4.03 -4.08
N ASP A 36 -0.74 5.12 -4.56
CA ASP A 36 -1.20 5.83 -5.77
C ASP A 36 -1.21 4.89 -6.99
N ARG A 37 -0.20 4.02 -7.10
CA ARG A 37 -0.15 2.98 -8.15
C ARG A 37 -1.23 1.92 -7.99
N ALA A 38 -1.50 1.47 -6.76
CA ALA A 38 -2.55 0.48 -6.49
C ALA A 38 -3.94 1.03 -6.81
N MET A 39 -4.19 2.29 -6.46
CA MET A 39 -5.45 2.97 -6.76
C MET A 39 -5.61 3.20 -8.27
N THR A 40 -4.54 3.58 -8.96
CA THR A 40 -4.55 3.72 -10.43
C THR A 40 -4.85 2.38 -11.12
N ASP A 41 -4.26 1.28 -10.65
CA ASP A 41 -4.50 -0.07 -11.18
C ASP A 41 -5.94 -0.53 -10.91
N ALA A 42 -6.50 -0.20 -9.74
CA ALA A 42 -7.89 -0.48 -9.38
C ALA A 42 -8.92 0.44 -10.05
N GLY A 43 -8.50 1.60 -10.56
CA GLY A 43 -9.40 2.59 -11.16
C GLY A 43 -10.34 3.26 -10.16
N VAL A 44 -9.90 3.44 -8.91
CA VAL A 44 -10.69 4.02 -7.81
C VAL A 44 -10.07 5.31 -7.27
N ASP A 45 -10.87 6.15 -6.63
CA ASP A 45 -10.40 7.32 -5.87
C ASP A 45 -10.52 7.08 -4.35
N TRP A 46 -10.03 8.02 -3.54
CA TRP A 46 -10.05 7.96 -2.08
C TRP A 46 -11.46 7.92 -1.51
N ASP A 47 -12.44 8.52 -2.20
CA ASP A 47 -13.84 8.52 -1.81
C ASP A 47 -14.48 7.11 -1.89
N ASP A 48 -13.87 6.19 -2.64
CA ASP A 48 -14.31 4.79 -2.78
C ASP A 48 -13.73 3.87 -1.69
N ILE A 49 -12.87 4.39 -0.78
CA ILE A 49 -12.15 3.60 0.22
C ILE A 49 -12.72 3.82 1.62
N ASP A 50 -13.39 2.81 2.17
CA ASP A 50 -13.93 2.87 3.54
C ASP A 50 -12.84 2.80 4.63
N ALA A 51 -11.73 2.10 4.36
CA ALA A 51 -10.68 1.87 5.35
C ALA A 51 -9.31 1.57 4.71
N VAL A 52 -8.25 1.99 5.41
CA VAL A 52 -6.86 1.72 5.04
C VAL A 52 -6.16 0.96 6.17
N VAL A 53 -5.49 -0.15 5.82
CA VAL A 53 -4.70 -0.94 6.76
C VAL A 53 -3.23 -0.87 6.34
N VAL A 54 -2.36 -0.40 7.24
CA VAL A 54 -0.92 -0.29 7.00
C VAL A 54 -0.16 -1.22 7.93
N GLY A 55 0.43 -2.27 7.38
CA GLY A 55 1.37 -3.13 8.09
C GLY A 55 2.79 -2.57 8.02
N LYS A 56 3.32 -2.04 9.13
CA LYS A 56 4.71 -1.55 9.20
C LYS A 56 5.55 -2.40 10.14
N ALA A 57 6.58 -3.05 9.62
CA ALA A 57 7.65 -3.62 10.45
C ALA A 57 8.48 -2.51 11.11
N PRO A 58 9.05 -2.71 12.32
CA PRO A 58 9.93 -1.73 12.94
C PRO A 58 11.02 -1.31 11.96
N THR A 59 11.14 0.00 11.74
CA THR A 59 12.11 0.52 10.78
C THR A 59 13.50 0.30 11.34
N PHE A 60 14.26 -0.64 10.76
CA PHE A 60 15.68 -0.81 11.08
C PHE A 60 16.46 0.35 10.44
N SER A 61 16.77 1.37 11.21
CA SER A 61 17.85 2.31 10.88
C SER A 61 19.16 1.67 11.32
N ARG A 62 20.01 1.29 10.36
CA ARG A 62 21.39 0.94 10.68
C ARG A 62 22.06 2.22 11.19
N ALA A 63 22.46 2.24 12.47
CA ALA A 63 23.27 3.31 13.02
C ALA A 63 24.62 3.31 12.27
N SER A 64 24.90 4.40 11.56
CA SER A 64 26.22 4.78 11.06
C SER A 64 26.23 6.30 10.90
#